data_AF-A0A956U5E8-F1
#
_entry.id   AF-A0A956U5E8-F1
#
_cell.length_a   1.000
_cell.length_b   1.000
_cell.length_c   1.000
_cell.angle_alpha   90.00
_cell.angle_beta   90.00
_cell.angle_gamma   90.00
#
_symmetry.space_group_name_H-M   'P 1'
#
loop_
_entity.id
_entity.type
_entity.pdbx_description
1 polymer ?
#
loop_
_entity_poly.entity_id
_entity_poly.type
_entity_poly.pdbx_seq_one_letter_code
_entity_poly.pdbx_strand_id
1 'polypeptide(L)'
;YSREKLRAGISRACAKTNVTAEEIDDLVDSVENEMATLGKREIPASTVGELALKLLSKLDEVAYVRFASVYRQFQSMEDFVSELRRLKDELTV
;
A
#
# COMPACT_ATOMS: atom_id res chain seq x y z
N TYR A 1 -10.65 12.00 -2.06
CA TYR A 1 -10.39 10.55 -1.92
C TYR A 1 -11.45 9.76 -2.68
N SER A 2 -11.14 8.57 -3.19
CA SER A 2 -12.11 7.65 -3.82
C SER A 2 -11.78 6.22 -3.41
N ARG A 3 -12.67 5.60 -2.65
CA ARG A 3 -12.56 4.22 -2.17
C ARG A 3 -12.38 3.23 -3.31
N GLU A 4 -13.16 3.40 -4.38
CA GLU A 4 -13.10 2.55 -5.57
C GLU A 4 -11.72 2.59 -6.25
N LYS A 5 -11.11 3.78 -6.36
CA LYS A 5 -9.75 3.91 -6.92
C LYS A 5 -8.71 3.21 -6.06
N LEU A 6 -8.82 3.34 -4.74
CA LEU A 6 -7.93 2.68 -3.79
C LEU A 6 -8.05 1.15 -3.92
N ARG A 7 -9.29 0.63 -3.81
CA ARG A 7 -9.60 -0.80 -3.94
C ARG A 7 -9.09 -1.36 -5.26
N ALA A 8 -9.31 -0.66 -6.37
CA ALA A 8 -8.83 -1.09 -7.69
C ALA A 8 -7.29 -1.14 -7.75
N GLY A 9 -6.60 -0.18 -7.15
CA GLY A 9 -5.13 -0.18 -7.06
C GLY A 9 -4.60 -1.36 -6.26
N ILE A 10 -5.20 -1.63 -5.10
CA ILE A 10 -4.82 -2.72 -4.20
C ILE A 10 -5.12 -4.08 -4.84
N SER A 11 -6.30 -4.23 -5.44
CA SER A 11 -6.68 -5.45 -6.15
C SER A 11 -5.73 -5.78 -7.30
N ARG A 12 -5.28 -4.78 -8.07
CA ARG A 12 -4.25 -5.00 -9.10
C ARG A 12 -2.92 -5.44 -8.51
N ALA A 13 -2.51 -4.87 -7.37
CA ALA A 13 -1.27 -5.25 -6.71
C ALA A 13 -1.33 -6.70 -6.19
N CYS A 14 -2.48 -7.12 -5.68
CA CYS A 14 -2.75 -8.48 -5.18
C CYS A 14 -3.02 -9.50 -6.30
N ALA A 15 -2.96 -9.12 -7.58
CA ALA A 15 -3.24 -10.06 -8.66
C ALA A 15 -2.24 -11.24 -8.64
N LYS A 16 -2.74 -12.47 -8.58
CA LYS A 16 -1.92 -13.70 -8.47
C LYS A 16 -1.14 -13.83 -7.15
N THR A 17 -1.61 -13.20 -6.07
CA THR A 17 -1.18 -13.55 -4.71
C THR A 17 -2.22 -14.47 -4.06
N ASN A 18 -2.01 -14.86 -2.81
CA ASN A 18 -2.99 -15.64 -2.02
C ASN A 18 -4.03 -14.75 -1.31
N VAL A 19 -3.96 -13.43 -1.53
CA VAL A 19 -4.86 -12.46 -0.90
C VAL A 19 -6.25 -12.56 -1.53
N THR A 20 -7.25 -12.72 -0.68
CA THR A 20 -8.66 -12.84 -1.05
C THR A 20 -9.31 -11.46 -1.29
N ALA A 21 -10.47 -11.48 -1.94
CA ALA A 21 -11.25 -10.24 -2.13
C ALA A 21 -11.72 -9.64 -0.80
N GLU A 22 -12.04 -10.47 0.18
CA GLU A 22 -12.45 -10.06 1.52
C GLU A 22 -11.30 -9.35 2.25
N GLU A 23 -10.08 -9.92 2.23
CA GLU A 23 -8.89 -9.27 2.79
C GLU A 23 -8.56 -7.93 2.12
N ILE A 24 -8.83 -7.79 0.81
CA ILE A 24 -8.68 -6.50 0.11
C ILE A 24 -9.70 -5.49 0.63
N ASP A 25 -10.96 -5.90 0.79
CA ASP A 25 -12.03 -5.04 1.29
C ASP A 25 -11.76 -4.61 2.75
N ASP A 26 -11.33 -5.54 3.61
CA ASP A 26 -10.92 -5.27 4.99
C ASP A 26 -9.72 -4.31 5.07
N LEU A 27 -8.76 -4.45 4.16
CA LEU A 27 -7.62 -3.55 4.08
C LEU A 27 -8.06 -2.15 3.68
N VAL A 28 -8.96 -2.02 2.70
CA VAL A 28 -9.52 -0.72 2.29
C VAL A 28 -10.27 -0.06 3.45
N ASP A 29 -11.07 -0.82 4.19
CA ASP A 29 -11.81 -0.32 5.35
C ASP A 29 -10.85 0.10 6.48
N SER A 30 -9.76 -0.63 6.67
CA SER A 30 -8.70 -0.27 7.61
C SER A 30 -8.01 1.04 7.22
N VAL A 31 -7.78 1.27 5.92
CA VAL A 31 -7.27 2.57 5.43
C VAL A 31 -8.28 3.69 5.72
N GLU A 32 -9.58 3.47 5.50
CA GLU A 32 -10.62 4.47 5.81
C GLU A 32 -10.72 4.78 7.30
N ASN A 33 -10.58 3.77 8.17
CA ASN A 33 -10.56 3.95 9.61
C ASN A 33 -9.31 4.72 10.09
N GLU A 34 -8.13 4.40 9.57
CA GLU A 34 -6.89 5.16 9.84
C GLU A 34 -7.01 6.61 9.32
N MET A 35 -7.66 6.82 8.18
CA MET A 35 -7.96 8.17 7.67
C MET A 35 -8.92 8.95 8.57
N ALA A 36 -9.98 8.30 9.06
CA ALA A 36 -10.97 8.92 9.95
C ALA A 36 -10.36 9.33 11.30
N THR A 37 -9.48 8.48 11.84
CA THR A 37 -8.78 8.74 13.12
C THR A 37 -7.79 9.90 13.05
N LEU A 38 -7.29 10.26 11.86
CA LEU A 38 -6.46 11.46 11.68
C LEU A 38 -7.21 12.78 11.91
N GLY A 39 -8.55 12.77 11.90
CA GLY A 39 -9.38 13.95 12.20
C GLY A 39 -9.22 15.12 11.23
N LYS A 40 -8.60 14.90 10.06
CA LYS A 40 -8.34 15.94 9.06
C LYS A 40 -9.50 16.04 8.08
N ARG A 41 -9.92 17.28 7.79
CA ARG A 41 -10.96 17.58 6.80
C ARG A 41 -10.53 17.28 5.37
N GLU A 42 -9.24 17.38 5.08
CA GLU A 42 -8.64 17.05 3.80
C GLU A 42 -7.46 16.10 4.00
N ILE A 43 -7.46 15.01 3.24
CA ILE A 43 -6.42 13.98 3.31
C ILE A 43 -5.63 14.01 2.00
N PRO A 44 -4.32 14.30 2.06
CA PRO A 44 -3.44 14.21 0.91
C PRO A 44 -3.45 12.80 0.30
N ALA A 45 -3.40 12.70 -1.03
CA ALA A 45 -3.33 11.40 -1.70
C ALA A 45 -2.10 10.58 -1.28
N SER A 46 -1.00 11.25 -0.95
CA SER A 46 0.20 10.61 -0.39
C SER A 46 -0.09 9.87 0.92
N THR A 47 -0.84 10.49 1.84
CA THR A 47 -1.23 9.84 3.10
C THR A 47 -2.00 8.54 2.87
N VAL A 48 -2.91 8.51 1.89
CA VAL A 48 -3.66 7.30 1.54
C VAL A 48 -2.73 6.19 1.02
N GLY A 49 -1.77 6.56 0.17
CA GLY A 49 -0.78 5.63 -0.36
C GLY A 49 0.14 5.06 0.72
N GLU A 50 0.63 5.89 1.64
CA GLU A 50 1.44 5.43 2.77
C GLU A 50 0.66 4.49 3.70
N LEU A 51 -0.60 4.79 4.00
CA LEU A 51 -1.47 3.91 4.80
C LEU A 51 -1.70 2.56 4.10
N ALA A 52 -1.98 2.58 2.80
CA ALA A 52 -2.14 1.37 2.01
C ALA A 52 -0.86 0.53 1.99
N LEU A 53 0.31 1.16 1.84
CA LEU A 53 1.63 0.50 1.91
C LEU A 53 1.88 -0.14 3.28
N LYS A 54 1.65 0.60 4.36
CA LYS A 54 1.81 0.12 5.74
C LYS A 54 0.95 -1.11 6.04
N LEU A 55 -0.27 -1.17 5.50
CA LEU A 55 -1.18 -2.30 5.70
C LEU A 55 -0.84 -3.46 4.76
N LEU A 56 -0.51 -3.17 3.49
CA LEU A 56 -0.09 -4.18 2.52
C LEU A 56 1.19 -4.90 2.94
N SER A 57 2.15 -4.21 3.55
CA SER A 57 3.40 -4.84 4.00
C SER A 57 3.18 -5.92 5.06
N LYS A 58 2.07 -5.85 5.80
CA LYS A 58 1.65 -6.85 6.78
C LYS A 58 0.81 -7.98 6.17
N LEU A 59 0.15 -7.70 5.05
CA LEU A 59 -0.75 -8.63 4.39
C LEU A 59 -0.01 -9.53 3.39
N ASP A 60 0.77 -8.93 2.48
CA ASP A 60 1.50 -9.65 1.44
C ASP A 60 2.66 -8.79 0.89
N GLU A 61 3.89 -9.30 1.03
CA GLU A 61 5.11 -8.60 0.60
C GLU A 61 5.15 -8.36 -0.93
N VAL A 62 4.60 -9.28 -1.72
CA VAL A 62 4.61 -9.18 -3.20
C VAL A 62 3.61 -8.12 -3.67
N ALA A 63 2.42 -8.08 -3.07
CA ALA A 63 1.41 -7.07 -3.31
C ALA A 63 1.92 -5.69 -2.87
N TYR A 64 2.54 -5.61 -1.69
CA TYR A 64 3.21 -4.40 -1.22
C TYR A 64 4.18 -3.85 -2.25
N VAL A 65 5.11 -4.69 -2.72
CA VAL A 65 6.11 -4.35 -3.74
C VAL A 65 5.48 -3.78 -5.01
N ARG A 66 4.45 -4.44 -5.52
CA ARG A 66 3.77 -4.01 -6.76
C ARG A 66 3.03 -2.69 -6.59
N PHE A 67 2.39 -2.50 -5.43
CA PHE A 67 1.72 -1.25 -5.11
C PHE A 67 2.74 -0.11 -4.96
N ALA A 68 3.85 -0.36 -4.26
CA ALA A 68 4.95 0.58 -4.08
C ALA A 68 5.53 1.03 -5.42
N SER A 69 5.66 0.13 -6.40
CA SER A 69 6.18 0.49 -7.73
C SER A 69 5.33 1.50 -8.48
N VAL A 70 4.02 1.44 -8.33
CA VAL A 70 3.12 2.43 -8.95
C VAL A 70 3.07 3.72 -8.13
N TYR A 71 2.99 3.60 -6.80
CA TYR A 71 2.88 4.76 -5.91
C TYR A 71 4.16 5.62 -5.91
N ARG A 72 5.34 5.00 -5.83
CA ARG A 72 6.63 5.70 -5.78
C ARG A 72 7.23 6.00 -7.15
N GLN A 73 6.61 5.53 -8.24
CA GLN A 73 7.06 5.70 -9.63
C GLN A 73 8.56 5.39 -9.79
N PHE A 74 9.01 4.21 -9.34
CA PHE A 74 10.41 3.84 -9.52
C PHE A 74 10.77 3.88 -11.00
N GLN A 75 11.80 4.65 -11.35
CA GLN A 75 12.19 4.86 -12.75
C GLN A 75 13.18 3.80 -13.23
N SER A 76 13.82 3.07 -12.31
CA SER A 76 14.79 2.02 -12.61
C SER A 76 14.66 0.80 -11.70
N MET A 77 15.21 -0.33 -12.14
CA MET A 77 15.30 -1.56 -11.35
C MET A 77 16.20 -1.35 -10.12
N GLU A 78 17.22 -0.51 -10.26
CA GLU A 78 18.15 -0.10 -9.22
C GLU A 78 17.43 0.67 -8.10
N ASP A 79 16.51 1.59 -8.45
CA ASP A 79 15.68 2.33 -7.48
C ASP A 79 14.82 1.36 -6.66
N PHE A 80 14.26 0.36 -7.33
CA PHE A 80 13.42 -0.66 -6.68
C PHE A 80 14.23 -1.53 -5.71
N VAL A 81 15.42 -2.00 -6.11
CA VAL A 81 16.30 -2.81 -5.25
C VAL A 81 16.83 -2.01 -4.07
N SER A 82 17.15 -0.72 -4.27
CA SER A 82 17.58 0.18 -3.20
C SER A 82 16.49 0.36 -2.14
N GLU A 83 15.24 0.57 -2.57
CA GLU A 83 14.12 0.71 -1.65
C GLU A 83 13.82 -0.61 -0.90
N LEU A 84 13.90 -1.75 -1.57
CA LEU A 84 13.77 -3.06 -0.92
C LEU A 84 14.82 -3.29 0.17
N ARG A 85 16.07 -2.89 -0.08
CA ARG A 85 17.14 -2.98 0.93
C ARG A 85 16.83 -2.11 2.14
N ARG A 86 16.39 -0.87 1.90
CA ARG A 86 16.00 0.05 2.98
C ARG A 86 14.85 -0.51 3.83
N LEU A 87 13.83 -1.08 3.21
CA LEU A 87 12.70 -1.69 3.93
C LEU A 87 13.13 -2.89 4.77
N LYS A 88 14.03 -3.71 4.25
CA LYS A 88 14.62 -4.83 5.02
C LYS A 88 15.36 -4.30 6.25
N ASP A 89 16.15 -3.24 6.09
CA ASP A 89 16.92 -2.66 7.20
C ASP A 89 15.99 -2.01 8.26
N GLU A 90 14.89 -1.36 7.87
CA GLU A 90 13.87 -0.81 8.79
C GLU A 90 13.09 -1.92 9.56
N LEU A 91 13.01 -3.14 9.03
CA LEU A 91 12.35 -4.28 9.70
C LEU A 91 13.27 -5.01 10.70
N THR A 92 14.57 -4.75 10.69
CA THR A 92 15.58 -5.51 11.44
C THR A 92 16.16 -4.75 12.65
N VAL A 93 15.58 -3.60 13.01
CA VAL A 93 15.96 -2.75 14.16
C VAL A 93 14.80 -2.64 15.13
#